data_AF-A0A383CF20-F1
#
_entry.id   AF-A0A383CF20-F1
#
_cell.length_a   1.000
_cell.length_b   1.000
_cell.length_c   1.000
_cell.angle_alpha   90.00
_cell.angle_beta   90.00
_cell.angle_gamma   90.00
#
_symmetry.space_group_name_H-M   'P 1'
#
loop_
_entity.id
_entity.type
_entity.pdbx_description
1 polymer ?
#
loop_
_entity_poly.entity_id
_entity_poly.type
_entity_poly.pdbx_seq_one_letter_code
_entity_poly.pdbx_strand_id
1 'polypeptide(L)'
;PARGYPPGAEEVLASQNQDGVVVVRDVILGPCDCPVAFFKQMTHHLVDLDLQFLRQTVNVILTRDPVDMLPSYAQHVETPGLRDTGYPQALELLEELLRIGQVPAILDARQTLSDPPSVLGQLCQHVGIDFEEAMLSWEARARPEDGVWATHWYGNVHRSTGFQPYSPKTSPFPAKLLPLLQACEPLYDQLVARSIRP
;
A
#
# COMPACT_ATOMS: atom_id res chain seq x y z
N PRO A 1 7.84 -16.41 8.08
CA PRO A 1 7.30 -17.43 7.16
C PRO A 1 5.86 -17.10 6.74
N ALA A 2 5.62 -16.79 5.46
CA ALA A 2 4.29 -16.44 4.92
C ALA A 2 3.27 -17.59 4.95
N ARG A 3 3.70 -18.82 5.30
CA ARG A 3 2.83 -19.98 5.46
C ARG A 3 1.89 -19.78 6.65
N GLY A 4 0.62 -19.51 6.34
CA GLY A 4 -0.49 -19.45 7.31
C GLY A 4 -1.14 -18.08 7.49
N TYR A 5 -0.73 -17.05 6.74
CA TYR A 5 -1.13 -15.67 7.07
C TYR A 5 -2.04 -14.97 6.07
N PRO A 6 -1.86 -15.16 4.75
CA PRO A 6 -2.87 -14.73 3.80
C PRO A 6 -3.51 -15.87 2.99
N PRO A 7 -4.71 -15.64 2.44
CA PRO A 7 -5.31 -16.57 1.50
C PRO A 7 -4.42 -16.75 0.26
N GLY A 8 -4.30 -18.00 -0.21
CA GLY A 8 -3.51 -18.33 -1.39
C GLY A 8 -2.00 -18.29 -1.19
N ALA A 9 -1.50 -18.40 0.05
CA ALA A 9 -0.08 -18.25 0.36
C ALA A 9 0.82 -19.23 -0.41
N GLU A 10 0.41 -20.49 -0.57
CA GLU A 10 1.21 -21.49 -1.29
C GLU A 10 1.27 -21.18 -2.78
N GLU A 11 0.14 -20.78 -3.37
CA GLU A 11 0.03 -20.40 -4.78
C GLU A 11 0.85 -19.14 -5.09
N VAL A 12 0.84 -18.15 -4.18
CA VAL A 12 1.68 -16.94 -4.30
C VAL A 12 3.15 -17.30 -4.26
N LEU A 13 3.58 -18.10 -3.28
CA LEU A 13 4.97 -18.52 -3.16
C LEU A 13 5.41 -19.37 -4.35
N ALA A 14 4.55 -20.21 -4.90
CA ALA A 14 4.86 -21.04 -6.07
C ALA A 14 4.92 -20.24 -7.37
N SER A 15 4.22 -19.10 -7.47
CA SER A 15 4.14 -18.29 -8.69
C SER A 15 5.20 -17.19 -8.79
N GLN A 16 5.94 -16.90 -7.71
CA GLN A 16 6.88 -15.78 -7.66
C GLN A 16 8.28 -16.19 -7.17
N ASN A 17 9.28 -15.39 -7.52
CA ASN A 17 10.62 -15.55 -6.97
C ASN A 17 10.62 -15.18 -5.48
N GLN A 18 11.04 -16.12 -4.64
CA GLN A 18 11.07 -15.96 -3.18
C GLN A 18 12.39 -15.37 -2.67
N ASP A 19 13.40 -15.22 -3.54
CA ASP A 19 14.66 -14.55 -3.21
C ASP A 19 14.52 -13.04 -3.43
N GLY A 20 14.29 -12.32 -2.33
CA GLY A 20 14.09 -10.87 -2.37
C GLY A 20 15.32 -10.11 -2.88
N VAL A 21 16.55 -10.62 -2.69
CA VAL A 21 17.77 -9.98 -3.23
C VAL A 21 17.78 -10.07 -4.75
N VAL A 22 17.39 -11.22 -5.30
CA VAL A 22 17.25 -11.39 -6.75
C VAL A 22 16.14 -10.51 -7.30
N VAL A 23 14.99 -10.41 -6.62
CA VAL A 23 13.89 -9.52 -7.03
C VAL A 23 14.33 -8.05 -7.04
N VAL A 24 15.04 -7.59 -6.02
CA VAL A 24 15.57 -6.22 -5.98
C VAL A 24 16.52 -5.97 -7.15
N ARG A 25 17.47 -6.88 -7.39
CA ARG A 25 18.49 -6.74 -8.44
C ARG A 25 17.90 -6.79 -9.85
N ASP A 26 17.07 -7.78 -10.13
CA ASP A 26 16.65 -8.10 -11.51
C ASP A 26 15.32 -7.47 -11.90
N VAL A 27 14.47 -7.09 -10.93
CA VAL A 27 13.14 -6.54 -11.19
C VAL A 27 13.06 -5.06 -10.82
N ILE A 28 13.39 -4.70 -9.57
CA ILE A 28 13.22 -3.31 -9.09
C ILE A 28 14.30 -2.39 -9.67
N LEU A 29 15.57 -2.83 -9.62
CA LEU A 29 16.72 -2.12 -10.15
C LEU A 29 17.21 -2.68 -11.50
N GLY A 30 16.48 -3.65 -12.03
CA GLY A 30 16.78 -4.25 -13.32
C GLY A 30 16.48 -3.30 -14.49
N PRO A 31 16.79 -3.73 -15.72
CA PRO A 31 16.45 -2.96 -16.92
C PRO A 31 14.92 -2.75 -17.04
N CYS A 32 14.50 -1.50 -17.31
CA CYS A 32 13.13 -1.21 -17.78
C CYS A 32 13.20 -0.49 -19.13
N ASP A 33 12.34 -0.88 -20.06
CA ASP A 33 12.13 -0.16 -21.32
C ASP A 33 11.16 1.03 -21.17
N CYS A 34 10.76 1.33 -19.94
CA CYS A 34 9.83 2.37 -19.56
C CYS A 34 10.55 3.57 -18.92
N PRO A 35 10.07 4.81 -19.11
CA PRO A 35 10.66 5.97 -18.43
C PRO A 35 10.42 5.93 -16.92
N VAL A 36 9.33 5.31 -16.47
CA VAL A 36 8.97 5.14 -15.06
C VAL A 36 8.41 3.73 -14.84
N ALA A 37 9.01 2.99 -13.91
CA ALA A 37 8.47 1.73 -13.40
C ALA A 37 7.80 1.96 -12.05
N PHE A 38 6.58 1.44 -11.88
CA PHE A 38 5.84 1.52 -10.61
C PHE A 38 5.74 0.15 -9.96
N PHE A 39 6.26 0.03 -8.74
CA PHE A 39 6.22 -1.21 -7.96
C PHE A 39 5.37 -1.00 -6.69
N LYS A 40 4.21 -1.64 -6.64
CA LYS A 40 3.38 -1.65 -5.43
C LYS A 40 3.79 -2.82 -4.55
N GLN A 41 4.30 -2.53 -3.37
CA GLN A 41 4.64 -3.54 -2.36
C GLN A 41 3.84 -3.32 -1.07
N MET A 42 3.60 -4.39 -0.32
CA MET A 42 3.17 -4.28 1.07
C MET A 42 4.42 -4.21 1.95
N THR A 43 4.33 -3.56 3.11
CA THR A 43 5.47 -3.47 4.06
C THR A 43 5.95 -4.86 4.50
N HIS A 44 5.09 -5.88 4.42
CA HIS A 44 5.41 -7.29 4.65
C HIS A 44 6.39 -7.91 3.66
N HIS A 45 6.66 -7.27 2.52
CA HIS A 45 7.55 -7.81 1.49
C HIS A 45 9.03 -7.45 1.73
N LEU A 46 9.31 -6.53 2.66
CA LEU A 46 10.67 -6.08 2.99
C LEU A 46 11.32 -6.98 4.07
N VAL A 47 11.26 -8.30 3.89
CA VAL A 47 11.78 -9.29 4.86
C VAL A 47 13.26 -9.55 4.60
N ASP A 48 14.10 -9.31 5.61
CA ASP A 48 15.55 -9.57 5.57
C ASP A 48 16.27 -8.93 4.38
N LEU A 49 15.78 -7.77 3.91
CA LEU A 49 16.37 -7.00 2.82
C LEU A 49 17.25 -5.86 3.34
N ASP A 50 18.36 -5.60 2.64
CA ASP A 50 19.10 -4.36 2.79
C ASP A 50 18.33 -3.21 2.12
N LEU A 51 17.75 -2.32 2.92
CA LEU A 51 16.94 -1.20 2.44
C LEU A 51 17.75 -0.09 1.73
N GLN A 52 19.07 -0.21 1.60
CA GLN A 52 19.87 0.76 0.83
C GLN A 52 19.46 0.84 -0.65
N PHE A 53 18.85 -0.21 -1.23
CA PHE A 53 18.37 -0.15 -2.61
C PHE A 53 17.30 0.94 -2.82
N LEU A 54 16.54 1.28 -1.77
CA LEU A 54 15.50 2.30 -1.82
C LEU A 54 16.06 3.68 -2.19
N ARG A 55 17.36 3.95 -1.98
CA ARG A 55 18.03 5.19 -2.42
C ARG A 55 17.93 5.44 -3.93
N GLN A 56 17.77 4.37 -4.70
CA GLN A 56 17.66 4.41 -6.16
C GLN A 56 16.21 4.46 -6.65
N THR A 57 15.25 4.53 -5.73
CA THR A 57 13.82 4.64 -6.02
C THR A 57 13.23 5.90 -5.39
N VAL A 58 12.07 6.33 -5.90
CA VAL A 58 11.22 7.30 -5.22
C VAL A 58 10.14 6.54 -4.47
N ASN A 59 10.04 6.78 -3.15
CA ASN A 59 9.17 6.01 -2.28
C ASN A 59 7.91 6.80 -1.89
N VAL A 60 6.77 6.11 -1.91
CA VAL A 60 5.46 6.64 -1.52
C VAL A 60 4.83 5.68 -0.52
N ILE A 61 4.35 6.20 0.60
CA ILE A 61 3.65 5.41 1.63
C ILE A 61 2.15 5.68 1.50
N LEU A 62 1.38 4.66 1.17
CA LEU A 62 -0.08 4.72 1.21
C LEU A 62 -0.59 4.12 2.53
N THR A 63 -1.36 4.92 3.26
CA THR A 63 -2.02 4.52 4.50
C THR A 63 -3.53 4.70 4.40
N ARG A 64 -4.25 4.17 5.38
CA ARG A 64 -5.71 4.25 5.48
C ARG A 64 -6.11 4.27 6.94
N ASP A 65 -7.21 4.94 7.25
CA ASP A 65 -7.82 4.93 8.58
C ASP A 65 -8.09 3.47 9.07
N PRO A 66 -7.59 3.07 10.26
CA PRO A 66 -7.82 1.74 10.80
C PRO A 66 -9.31 1.43 11.06
N VAL A 67 -10.15 2.44 11.32
CA VAL A 67 -11.61 2.28 11.46
C VAL A 67 -12.21 1.72 10.16
N ASP A 68 -11.73 2.21 9.03
CA ASP A 68 -12.19 1.77 7.71
C ASP A 68 -11.52 0.47 7.26
N MET A 69 -10.25 0.28 7.57
CA MET A 69 -9.43 -0.83 7.07
C MET A 69 -9.72 -2.14 7.81
N LEU A 70 -9.69 -2.13 9.15
CA LEU A 70 -9.72 -3.34 9.98
C LEU A 70 -10.94 -4.24 9.75
N PRO A 71 -12.19 -3.72 9.61
CA PRO A 71 -13.34 -4.60 9.42
C PRO A 71 -13.29 -5.41 8.12
N SER A 72 -12.75 -4.83 7.04
CA SER A 72 -12.57 -5.54 5.77
C SER A 72 -11.39 -6.51 5.80
N TYR A 73 -10.33 -6.14 6.53
CA TYR A 73 -9.17 -6.99 6.68
C TYR A 73 -9.51 -8.27 7.46
N ALA A 74 -10.27 -8.14 8.56
CA ALA A 74 -10.72 -9.24 9.39
C ALA A 74 -11.73 -10.21 8.73
N GLN A 75 -12.17 -9.93 7.49
CA GLN A 75 -12.94 -10.90 6.68
C GLN A 75 -12.04 -11.95 6.03
N HIS A 76 -10.77 -11.62 5.83
CA HIS A 76 -9.80 -12.46 5.11
C HIS A 76 -8.70 -13.00 6.03
N VAL A 77 -8.49 -12.34 7.18
CA VAL A 77 -7.54 -12.75 8.21
C VAL A 77 -8.30 -12.96 9.52
N GLU A 78 -8.30 -14.20 10.01
CA GLU A 78 -9.16 -14.60 11.14
C GLU A 78 -8.78 -13.91 12.46
N THR A 79 -7.47 -13.78 12.71
CA THR A 79 -6.89 -13.24 13.95
C THR A 79 -5.81 -12.19 13.66
N PRO A 80 -6.20 -10.99 13.18
CA PRO A 80 -5.21 -9.98 12.82
C PRO A 80 -4.51 -9.43 14.07
N GLY A 81 -3.18 -9.40 14.04
CA GLY A 81 -2.31 -8.70 14.96
C GLY A 81 -1.83 -7.35 14.43
N LEU A 82 -1.16 -6.58 15.29
CA LEU A 82 -0.71 -5.22 14.98
C LEU A 82 0.27 -5.18 13.80
N ARG A 83 1.27 -6.08 13.76
CA ARG A 83 2.23 -6.08 12.65
C ARG A 83 1.54 -6.33 11.32
N ASP A 84 0.49 -7.15 11.26
CA ASP A 84 -0.22 -7.51 10.02
C ASP A 84 -0.85 -6.32 9.31
N THR A 85 -1.26 -5.33 10.10
CA THR A 85 -1.85 -4.08 9.59
C THR A 85 -0.84 -3.26 8.79
N GLY A 86 0.46 -3.48 9.02
CA GLY A 86 1.55 -2.78 8.37
C GLY A 86 1.83 -1.39 8.93
N TYR A 87 1.04 -0.85 9.88
CA TYR A 87 1.30 0.48 10.45
C TYR A 87 2.65 0.59 11.16
N PRO A 88 3.07 -0.38 12.01
CA PRO A 88 4.40 -0.32 12.62
C PRO A 88 5.50 -0.29 11.55
N GLN A 89 5.41 -1.18 10.56
CA GLN A 89 6.39 -1.29 9.49
C GLN A 89 6.40 -0.07 8.56
N ALA A 90 5.27 0.60 8.37
CA ALA A 90 5.21 1.84 7.60
C ALA A 90 5.96 2.98 8.31
N LEU A 91 5.89 3.04 9.65
CA LEU A 91 6.70 3.99 10.43
C LEU A 91 8.17 3.61 10.46
N GLU A 92 8.50 2.33 10.69
CA GLU A 92 9.88 1.81 10.59
C GLU A 92 10.48 2.17 9.21
N LEU A 93 9.71 2.00 8.13
CA LEU A 93 10.12 2.35 6.77
C LEU A 93 10.25 3.87 6.58
N LEU A 94 9.32 4.67 7.11
CA LEU A 94 9.42 6.13 7.06
C LEU A 94 10.72 6.62 7.73
N GLU A 95 11.03 6.12 8.92
CA GLU A 95 12.25 6.47 9.65
C GLU A 95 13.51 6.08 8.87
N GLU A 96 13.53 4.89 8.29
CA GLU A 96 14.64 4.45 7.45
C GLU A 96 14.80 5.33 6.21
N LEU A 97 13.71 5.65 5.51
CA LEU A 97 13.70 6.53 4.34
C LEU A 97 14.27 7.92 4.69
N LEU A 98 13.84 8.50 5.81
CA LEU A 98 14.37 9.76 6.33
C LEU A 98 15.87 9.64 6.65
N ARG A 99 16.29 8.54 7.29
CA ARG A 99 17.70 8.27 7.63
C ARG A 99 18.58 8.16 6.38
N ILE A 100 18.06 7.61 5.29
CA ILE A 100 18.76 7.55 4.01
C ILE A 100 18.61 8.84 3.18
N GLY A 101 18.02 9.90 3.74
CA GLY A 101 17.94 11.22 3.12
C GLY A 101 16.80 11.38 2.12
N GLN A 102 15.83 10.46 2.10
CA GLN A 102 14.60 10.62 1.35
C GLN A 102 13.50 11.26 2.20
N VAL A 103 12.60 11.98 1.53
CA VAL A 103 11.36 12.46 2.13
C VAL A 103 10.22 11.84 1.33
N PRO A 104 9.68 10.68 1.75
CA PRO A 104 8.64 10.01 0.98
C PRO A 104 7.32 10.79 1.05
N ALA A 105 6.57 10.80 -0.05
CA ALA A 105 5.19 11.26 -0.02
C ALA A 105 4.35 10.27 0.80
N ILE A 106 3.45 10.79 1.63
CA ILE A 106 2.48 9.97 2.36
C ILE A 106 1.10 10.29 1.84
N LEU A 107 0.40 9.26 1.38
CA LEU A 107 -0.99 9.34 0.95
C LEU A 107 -1.86 8.73 2.04
N ASP A 108 -2.87 9.46 2.47
CA ASP A 108 -4.00 8.87 3.19
C ASP A 108 -5.15 8.61 2.21
N ALA A 109 -5.75 7.42 2.29
CA ALA A 109 -6.83 7.02 1.41
C ALA A 109 -8.03 7.99 1.49
N ARG A 110 -8.40 8.45 2.69
CA ARG A 110 -9.54 9.36 2.84
C ARG A 110 -9.24 10.74 2.28
N GLN A 111 -8.06 11.30 2.53
CA GLN A 111 -7.62 12.56 1.92
C GLN A 111 -7.61 12.46 0.39
N THR A 112 -7.04 11.37 -0.15
CA THR A 112 -7.00 11.12 -1.60
C THR A 112 -8.39 11.09 -2.21
N LEU A 113 -9.37 10.46 -1.54
CA LEU A 113 -10.74 10.37 -2.05
C LEU A 113 -11.55 11.67 -1.90
N SER A 114 -11.11 12.62 -1.07
CA SER A 114 -11.81 13.90 -0.91
C SER A 114 -11.57 14.87 -2.06
N ASP A 115 -10.37 14.85 -2.65
CA ASP A 115 -10.02 15.60 -3.86
C ASP A 115 -8.89 14.88 -4.62
N PRO A 116 -9.21 13.85 -5.42
CA PRO A 116 -8.20 13.07 -6.13
C PRO A 116 -7.32 13.91 -7.07
N PRO A 117 -7.86 14.86 -7.87
CA PRO A 117 -7.03 15.74 -8.70
C PRO A 117 -6.00 16.55 -7.89
N SER A 118 -6.40 17.20 -6.79
CA SER A 118 -5.48 17.99 -5.97
C SER A 118 -4.38 17.11 -5.36
N VAL A 119 -4.76 16.00 -4.72
CA VAL A 119 -3.82 15.12 -4.03
C VAL A 119 -2.86 14.44 -5.01
N LEU A 120 -3.34 13.97 -6.17
CA LEU A 120 -2.48 13.38 -7.19
C LEU A 120 -1.58 14.41 -7.86
N GLY A 121 -2.04 15.65 -8.07
CA GLY A 121 -1.20 16.73 -8.58
C GLY A 121 -0.02 17.02 -7.66
N GLN A 122 -0.26 17.10 -6.35
CA GLN A 122 0.80 17.26 -5.34
C GLN A 122 1.74 16.05 -5.28
N LEU A 123 1.21 14.82 -5.39
CA LEU A 123 2.02 13.62 -5.46
C LEU A 123 2.93 13.64 -6.69
N CYS A 124 2.37 13.92 -7.86
CA CYS A 124 3.08 14.01 -9.14
C CYS A 124 4.22 15.03 -9.06
N GLN A 125 3.94 16.22 -8.53
CA GLN A 125 4.96 17.24 -8.27
C GLN A 125 6.07 16.73 -7.35
N HIS A 126 5.71 16.03 -6.26
CA HIS A 126 6.67 15.49 -5.30
C HIS A 126 7.58 14.41 -5.89
N VAL A 127 7.04 13.54 -6.75
CA VAL A 127 7.78 12.43 -7.34
C VAL A 127 8.44 12.78 -8.68
N GLY A 128 8.19 13.99 -9.22
CA GLY A 128 8.78 14.46 -10.48
C GLY A 128 8.16 13.84 -11.74
N ILE A 129 6.86 13.53 -11.69
CA ILE A 129 6.08 13.01 -12.83
C ILE A 129 5.00 14.03 -13.16
N ASP A 130 4.65 14.18 -14.43
CA ASP A 130 3.56 15.06 -14.85
C ASP A 130 2.20 14.46 -14.47
N PHE A 131 1.31 15.29 -13.92
CA PHE A 131 -0.07 14.88 -13.68
C PHE A 131 -0.82 14.77 -15.02
N GLU A 132 -1.59 13.69 -15.18
CA GLU A 132 -2.47 13.48 -16.32
C GLU A 132 -3.90 13.22 -15.85
N GLU A 133 -4.89 13.84 -16.48
CA GLU A 133 -6.33 13.58 -16.21
C GLU A 133 -6.69 12.09 -16.36
N ALA A 134 -5.96 11.37 -17.22
CA ALA A 134 -6.10 9.92 -17.37
C ALA A 134 -5.81 9.13 -16.09
N MET A 135 -5.10 9.69 -15.11
CA MET A 135 -4.87 9.07 -13.80
C MET A 135 -6.16 8.95 -12.97
N LEU A 136 -7.20 9.73 -13.29
CA LEU A 136 -8.47 9.76 -12.56
C LEU A 136 -9.50 8.72 -13.03
N SER A 137 -9.27 8.11 -14.19
CA SER A 137 -10.20 7.17 -14.80
C SER A 137 -9.48 5.98 -15.43
N TRP A 138 -10.08 4.80 -15.35
CA TRP A 138 -9.48 3.58 -15.90
C TRP A 138 -10.56 2.61 -16.36
N GLU A 139 -10.16 1.63 -17.15
CA GLU A 139 -11.04 0.53 -17.54
C GLU A 139 -11.22 -0.45 -16.37
N ALA A 140 -12.47 -0.86 -16.14
CA ALA A 140 -12.81 -1.92 -15.20
C ALA A 140 -12.32 -3.27 -15.74
N ARG A 141 -11.13 -3.70 -15.29
CA ARG A 141 -10.55 -5.00 -15.66
C ARG A 141 -9.53 -5.49 -14.62
N ALA A 142 -9.28 -6.79 -14.64
CA ALA A 142 -8.13 -7.38 -14.00
C ALA A 142 -6.84 -7.05 -14.78
N ARG A 143 -5.72 -6.98 -14.09
CA ARG A 143 -4.40 -6.80 -14.69
C ARG A 143 -3.59 -8.11 -14.60
N PRO A 144 -2.81 -8.49 -15.63
CA PRO A 144 -1.95 -9.67 -15.54
C PRO A 144 -1.01 -9.65 -14.31
N GLU A 145 -0.55 -8.46 -13.93
CA GLU A 145 0.36 -8.23 -12.81
C GLU A 145 -0.30 -8.45 -11.43
N ASP A 146 -1.63 -8.51 -11.35
CA ASP A 146 -2.33 -8.76 -10.09
C ASP A 146 -2.06 -10.18 -9.55
N GLY A 147 -1.71 -11.12 -10.45
CA GLY A 147 -1.34 -12.49 -10.14
C GLY A 147 -2.43 -13.31 -9.45
N VAL A 148 -2.03 -14.45 -8.86
CA VAL A 148 -2.96 -15.37 -8.16
C VAL A 148 -3.66 -14.73 -6.95
N TRP A 149 -3.04 -13.69 -6.38
CA TRP A 149 -3.54 -12.92 -5.24
C TRP A 149 -4.84 -12.16 -5.55
N ALA A 150 -5.04 -11.78 -6.81
CA ALA A 150 -6.14 -10.91 -7.23
C ALA A 150 -7.51 -11.45 -6.85
N THR A 151 -7.67 -12.78 -6.93
CA THR A 151 -8.94 -13.49 -6.70
C THR A 151 -9.49 -13.30 -5.29
N HIS A 152 -8.63 -12.99 -4.33
CA HIS A 152 -9.01 -12.81 -2.92
C HIS A 152 -9.32 -11.35 -2.57
N TRP A 153 -8.68 -10.38 -3.22
CA TRP A 153 -8.66 -8.99 -2.73
C TRP A 153 -9.16 -7.94 -3.73
N TYR A 154 -9.06 -8.19 -5.04
CA TYR A 154 -9.14 -7.12 -6.04
C TYR A 154 -10.49 -7.01 -6.76
N GLY A 155 -11.48 -7.82 -6.37
CA GLY A 155 -12.79 -7.81 -7.04
C GLY A 155 -13.46 -6.42 -7.10
N ASN A 156 -13.31 -5.59 -6.07
CA ASN A 156 -13.83 -4.21 -6.10
C ASN A 156 -13.05 -3.31 -7.06
N VAL A 157 -11.72 -3.43 -7.10
CA VAL A 157 -10.84 -2.63 -7.97
C VAL A 157 -11.05 -3.01 -9.44
N HIS A 158 -11.24 -4.29 -9.74
CA HIS A 158 -11.51 -4.76 -11.11
C HIS A 158 -12.83 -4.25 -11.68
N ARG A 159 -13.76 -3.80 -10.83
CA ARG A 159 -15.04 -3.21 -11.24
C ARG A 159 -15.05 -1.69 -11.21
N SER A 160 -14.02 -1.05 -10.67
CA SER A 160 -13.96 0.41 -10.62
C SER A 160 -13.46 0.98 -11.95
N THR A 161 -13.85 2.23 -12.22
CA THR A 161 -13.41 2.97 -13.41
C THR A 161 -12.80 4.33 -13.07
N GLY A 162 -12.55 4.57 -11.78
CA GLY A 162 -12.13 5.85 -11.24
C GLY A 162 -12.26 5.89 -9.72
N PHE A 163 -11.80 6.98 -9.12
CA PHE A 163 -11.96 7.23 -7.69
C PHE A 163 -13.44 7.35 -7.32
N GLN A 164 -13.84 6.68 -6.24
CA GLN A 164 -15.19 6.79 -5.70
C GLN A 164 -15.17 7.71 -4.48
N PRO A 165 -16.16 8.60 -4.31
CA PRO A 165 -16.24 9.44 -3.12
C PRO A 165 -16.15 8.61 -1.84
N TYR A 166 -15.41 9.13 -0.86
CA TYR A 166 -15.35 8.48 0.44
C TYR A 166 -16.76 8.34 1.04
N SER A 167 -17.09 7.13 1.48
CA SER A 167 -18.33 6.83 2.19
C SER A 167 -17.99 6.12 3.50
N PRO A 168 -18.30 6.72 4.66
CA PRO A 168 -18.02 6.10 5.94
C PRO A 168 -18.85 4.83 6.12
N LYS A 169 -18.26 3.80 6.74
CA LYS A 169 -18.99 2.58 7.07
C LYS A 169 -20.09 2.88 8.09
N THR A 170 -21.31 2.43 7.80
CA THR A 170 -22.47 2.58 8.70
C THR A 170 -22.66 1.38 9.64
N SER A 171 -22.06 0.24 9.32
CA SER A 171 -22.11 -0.94 10.18
C SER A 171 -21.33 -0.71 11.48
N PRO A 172 -21.80 -1.26 12.62
CA PRO A 172 -21.07 -1.18 13.88
C PRO A 172 -19.66 -1.76 13.75
N PHE A 173 -18.68 -1.09 14.37
CA PHE A 173 -17.31 -1.59 14.40
C PHE A 173 -17.24 -2.90 15.20
N PRO A 174 -16.57 -3.96 14.69
CA PRO A 174 -16.50 -5.23 15.40
C PRO A 174 -15.80 -5.10 16.75
N ALA A 175 -16.50 -5.37 17.86
CA ALA A 175 -15.96 -5.21 19.22
C ALA A 175 -14.65 -5.99 19.45
N LYS A 176 -14.49 -7.16 18.82
CA LYS A 176 -13.26 -7.97 18.89
C LYS A 176 -12.00 -7.26 18.37
N LEU A 177 -12.15 -6.25 17.51
CA LEU A 177 -11.04 -5.51 16.91
C LEU A 177 -10.71 -4.22 17.68
N LEU A 178 -11.47 -3.84 18.71
CA LEU A 178 -11.24 -2.61 19.46
C LEU A 178 -9.82 -2.51 20.07
N PRO A 179 -9.26 -3.58 20.67
CA PRO A 179 -7.89 -3.51 21.18
C PRO A 179 -6.86 -3.29 20.07
N LEU A 180 -7.07 -3.90 18.90
CA LEU A 180 -6.20 -3.71 17.74
C LEU A 180 -6.33 -2.30 17.18
N LEU A 181 -7.54 -1.76 17.08
CA LEU A 181 -7.80 -0.38 16.66
C LEU A 181 -7.03 0.61 17.55
N GLN A 182 -7.16 0.49 18.87
CA GLN A 182 -6.45 1.34 19.84
C GLN A 182 -4.91 1.27 19.67
N ALA A 183 -4.38 0.12 19.27
CA ALA A 183 -2.95 -0.03 19.00
C ALA A 183 -2.53 0.58 17.64
N CYS A 184 -3.43 0.63 16.65
CA CYS A 184 -3.17 1.19 15.33
C CYS A 184 -3.28 2.72 15.29
N GLU A 185 -4.26 3.29 15.98
CA GLU A 185 -4.58 4.73 15.98
C GLU A 185 -3.34 5.64 16.16
N PRO A 186 -2.51 5.49 17.21
CA PRO A 186 -1.36 6.38 17.39
C PRO A 186 -0.29 6.22 16.30
N LEU A 187 -0.23 5.07 15.62
CA LEU A 187 0.71 4.85 14.51
C LEU A 187 0.18 5.49 13.22
N TYR A 188 -1.11 5.32 12.97
CA TYR A 188 -1.82 5.96 11.86
C TYR A 188 -1.77 7.50 11.98
N ASP A 189 -2.01 8.04 13.16
CA ASP A 189 -1.97 9.49 13.43
C ASP A 189 -0.61 10.10 13.09
N GLN A 190 0.49 9.38 13.38
CA GLN A 190 1.83 9.82 13.04
C GLN A 190 2.08 9.84 11.52
N LEU A 191 1.53 8.87 10.77
CA LEU A 191 1.63 8.83 9.31
C LEU A 191 0.80 9.96 8.69
N VAL A 192 -0.47 10.10 9.07
CA VAL A 192 -1.40 11.08 8.48
C VAL A 192 -1.06 12.53 8.85
N ALA A 193 -0.35 12.75 9.96
CA ALA A 193 0.20 14.07 10.28
C ALA A 193 1.16 14.60 9.20
N ARG A 194 1.73 13.71 8.38
CA ARG A 194 2.68 14.01 7.29
C ARG A 194 2.09 13.74 5.91
N SER A 195 0.80 13.39 5.81
CA SER A 195 0.18 13.09 4.52
C SER A 195 -0.05 14.35 3.68
N ILE A 196 -0.04 14.17 2.37
CA ILE A 196 -0.59 15.14 1.42
C ILE A 196 -2.05 15.40 1.80
N ARG A 197 -2.47 16.67 1.70
CA ARG A 197 -3.84 17.12 1.96
C ARG A 197 -4.35 17.90 0.75
N PRO A 198 -5.65 17.82 0.44
CA PRO A 198 -6.28 18.62 -0.62
C PRO A 198 -5.94 20.10 -0.56
#